data_AF-A0A7Z3H158-F1
#
_entry.id   AF-A0A7Z3H158-F1
#
_cell.length_a   1.000
_cell.length_b   1.000
_cell.length_c   1.000
_cell.angle_alpha   90.00
_cell.angle_beta   90.00
_cell.angle_gamma   90.00
#
_symmetry.space_group_name_H-M   'P 1'
#
loop_
_entity.id
_entity.type
_entity.pdbx_description
1 polymer ?
#
loop_
_entity_poly.entity_id
_entity_poly.type
_entity_poly.pdbx_seq_one_letter_code
_entity_poly.pdbx_strand_id
1 'polypeptide(L)'
;MDFSFGTVRTFGKGWLFMQVLAGVFSSPAQAVTQEIRASFVPDSANPHNNQFINQTPQSGYCANYVNDCKTYNLSGLRLPLRFAAIHPIEPGAPARAGATLKAPAQWRSLNVSNVVTGESHSMEIRIGALGSQYVLSDTAANLTGASGDQEGHNRLWIGGSWGGAPGACQSGAMASLGPDSYTFFWRTPNESACSKGAAFTIPWMSYDYLDVGYELRTPDPLAMSSGLYTGELIYSIAPGGDFDMGDNMLPDNSSLTFRFVLDVQHVLKVALPPGGNRIELVPQGGWQAWLQEGRRPARLFRDQTFNISASSKFKMFFECEHGGIGACALRDTESGSTFPQVYMSVSLPHGITDMAGQPVKHRPLTDDAQGTVFQPGYFLDRAPGTLHFEIPAFYLEQMLQPGRARRYAGNVTVIWDSEV
;
A
#
# COMPACT_ATOMS: atom_id res chain seq x y z
N MET A 1 57.00 7.34 34.99
CA MET A 1 58.38 7.02 34.59
C MET A 1 58.38 7.07 33.07
N ASP A 2 58.30 8.28 32.53
CA ASP A 2 59.48 9.12 32.21
C ASP A 2 60.29 8.39 31.13
N PHE A 3 60.53 8.93 29.93
CA PHE A 3 61.08 10.26 29.69
C PHE A 3 60.77 10.76 28.27
N SER A 4 60.49 12.05 28.21
CA SER A 4 60.73 12.96 27.07
C SER A 4 62.21 13.03 26.71
N PHE A 5 62.52 13.18 25.42
CA PHE A 5 63.57 14.06 24.83
C PHE A 5 63.22 14.19 23.34
N GLY A 6 62.97 15.36 22.72
CA GLY A 6 63.90 16.50 22.55
C GLY A 6 65.01 16.10 21.57
N THR A 7 65.39 16.80 20.49
CA THR A 7 65.13 18.13 19.96
C THR A 7 65.71 18.18 18.53
N VAL A 8 65.06 18.96 17.67
CA VAL A 8 65.49 19.64 16.43
C VAL A 8 66.97 19.53 16.01
N ARG A 9 67.18 19.16 14.73
CA ARG A 9 68.29 19.67 13.90
C ARG A 9 67.76 20.17 12.57
N THR A 10 68.19 21.37 12.20
CA THR A 10 67.80 22.12 11.01
C THR A 10 68.77 21.95 9.84
N PHE A 11 68.23 22.29 8.66
CA PHE A 11 68.86 22.65 7.38
C PHE A 11 69.23 21.55 6.37
N GLY A 12 68.44 21.53 5.28
CA GLY A 12 68.81 21.00 3.98
C GLY A 12 67.81 21.45 2.92
N LYS A 13 68.20 22.41 2.09
CA LYS A 13 67.45 22.97 0.95
C LYS A 13 66.93 21.87 0.01
N GLY A 14 65.71 22.04 -0.53
CA GLY A 14 65.35 21.37 -1.79
C GLY A 14 63.86 21.21 -2.04
N TRP A 15 63.38 21.94 -3.06
CA TRP A 15 62.13 21.75 -3.80
C TRP A 15 60.78 21.99 -3.13
N LEU A 16 60.21 23.15 -3.48
CA LEU A 16 58.78 23.34 -3.62
C LEU A 16 58.22 22.32 -4.64
N PHE A 17 57.43 21.36 -4.17
CA PHE A 17 56.40 20.71 -4.98
C PHE A 17 55.05 21.14 -4.40
N MET A 18 54.45 22.15 -5.03
CA MET A 18 53.07 22.57 -4.76
C MET A 18 52.15 21.59 -5.49
N GLN A 19 51.75 20.52 -4.82
CA GLN A 19 50.70 19.65 -5.34
C GLN A 19 49.35 20.35 -5.18
N VAL A 20 48.81 20.81 -6.31
CA VAL A 20 47.42 21.24 -6.44
C VAL A 20 46.54 20.00 -6.27
N LEU A 21 45.94 19.85 -5.09
CA LEU A 21 44.76 19.01 -4.93
C LEU A 21 43.59 19.69 -5.66
N ALA A 22 43.36 19.29 -6.90
CA ALA A 22 42.08 19.52 -7.57
C ALA A 22 41.02 18.67 -6.86
N GLY A 23 40.43 19.22 -5.80
CA GLY A 23 39.22 18.67 -5.21
C GLY A 23 38.11 18.75 -6.24
N VAL A 24 37.72 17.61 -6.81
CA VAL A 24 36.48 17.47 -7.55
C VAL A 24 35.36 17.71 -6.53
N PHE A 25 34.86 18.95 -6.49
CA PHE A 25 33.57 19.24 -5.89
C PHE A 25 32.51 18.61 -6.79
N SER A 26 32.24 17.32 -6.58
CA SER A 26 30.99 16.72 -7.05
C SER A 26 29.86 17.36 -6.24
N SER A 27 29.19 18.35 -6.81
CA SER A 27 27.93 18.85 -6.25
C SER A 27 27.00 17.65 -6.00
N PRO A 28 26.34 17.53 -4.84
CA PRO A 28 25.34 16.50 -4.66
C PRO A 28 24.27 16.70 -5.74
N ALA A 29 24.08 15.71 -6.61
CA ALA A 29 22.96 15.69 -7.53
C ALA A 29 21.69 15.77 -6.67
N GLN A 30 20.93 16.86 -6.80
CA GLN A 30 19.65 16.99 -6.13
C GLN A 30 18.68 16.03 -6.81
N ALA A 31 18.46 14.87 -6.22
CA ALA A 31 17.42 13.97 -6.69
C ALA A 31 16.05 14.58 -6.36
N VAL A 32 15.16 14.70 -7.34
CA VAL A 32 13.78 15.09 -7.08
C VAL A 32 13.09 13.92 -6.40
N THR A 33 12.58 14.10 -5.18
CA THR A 33 11.81 13.08 -4.47
C THR A 33 10.33 13.44 -4.46
N GLN A 34 9.50 12.56 -4.99
CA GLN A 34 8.05 12.69 -5.00
C GLN A 34 7.42 11.56 -4.19
N GLU A 35 6.60 11.92 -3.20
CA GLU A 35 5.87 10.93 -2.41
C GLU A 35 4.56 10.52 -3.07
N ILE A 36 4.27 9.22 -3.08
CA ILE A 36 3.00 8.62 -3.49
C ILE A 36 2.41 7.90 -2.28
N ARG A 37 1.24 8.35 -1.83
CA ARG A 37 0.54 7.84 -0.65
C ARG A 37 -0.69 7.05 -1.06
N ALA A 38 -0.92 5.91 -0.42
CA ALA A 38 -2.19 5.21 -0.49
C ALA A 38 -2.55 4.61 0.87
N SER A 39 -3.84 4.42 1.12
CA SER A 39 -4.34 3.86 2.37
C SER A 39 -5.32 2.74 2.13
N PHE A 40 -5.28 1.73 2.99
CA PHE A 40 -6.35 0.76 3.13
C PHE A 40 -7.02 0.92 4.49
N VAL A 41 -8.32 1.21 4.46
CA VAL A 41 -9.20 1.22 5.62
C VAL A 41 -10.46 0.44 5.23
N PRO A 42 -10.82 -0.64 5.94
CA PRO A 42 -12.02 -1.41 5.67
C PRO A 42 -13.27 -0.53 5.69
N ASP A 43 -14.10 -0.63 4.64
CA ASP A 43 -15.35 0.10 4.52
C ASP A 43 -16.55 -0.82 4.81
N SER A 44 -17.29 -0.54 5.89
CA SER A 44 -18.50 -1.27 6.25
C SER A 44 -19.63 -1.12 5.23
N ALA A 45 -19.66 -0.03 4.47
CA ALA A 45 -20.64 0.17 3.40
C ALA A 45 -20.29 -0.65 2.14
N ASN A 46 -19.01 -0.97 1.94
CA ASN A 46 -18.53 -1.75 0.79
C ASN A 46 -17.55 -2.85 1.22
N PRO A 47 -18.01 -3.91 1.93
CA PRO A 47 -17.12 -4.91 2.55
C PRO A 47 -16.29 -5.76 1.57
N HIS A 48 -16.63 -5.72 0.28
CA HIS A 48 -15.90 -6.40 -0.79
C HIS A 48 -14.90 -5.50 -1.52
N ASN A 49 -14.84 -4.21 -1.18
CA ASN A 49 -13.89 -3.28 -1.78
C ASN A 49 -12.54 -3.32 -1.04
N ASN A 50 -11.74 -4.32 -1.37
CA ASN A 50 -10.45 -4.59 -0.71
C ASN A 50 -9.28 -4.00 -1.51
N GLN A 51 -9.33 -2.70 -1.78
CA GLN A 51 -8.33 -1.99 -2.59
C GLN A 51 -7.77 -0.80 -1.84
N PHE A 52 -6.50 -0.48 -2.11
CA PHE A 52 -5.91 0.76 -1.66
C PHE A 52 -6.56 1.95 -2.35
N ILE A 53 -6.79 3.01 -1.58
CA ILE A 53 -7.22 4.30 -2.08
C ILE A 53 -5.98 5.18 -2.25
N ASN A 54 -5.72 5.64 -3.47
CA ASN A 54 -4.65 6.62 -3.71
C ASN A 54 -5.00 7.93 -2.99
N GLN A 55 -4.18 8.32 -2.03
CA GLN A 55 -4.32 9.55 -1.25
C GLN A 55 -3.39 10.67 -1.74
N THR A 56 -2.60 10.41 -2.79
CA THR A 56 -1.67 11.40 -3.33
C THR A 56 -2.45 12.59 -3.92
N PRO A 57 -2.20 13.82 -3.44
CA PRO A 57 -2.84 15.01 -3.99
C PRO A 57 -2.56 15.14 -5.49
N GLN A 58 -3.63 15.24 -6.27
CA GLN A 58 -3.51 15.45 -7.71
C GLN A 58 -2.93 16.85 -7.98
N SER A 59 -1.98 16.94 -8.90
CA SER A 59 -1.40 18.21 -9.33
C SER A 59 -1.20 18.25 -10.85
N GLY A 60 -0.85 19.43 -11.38
CA GLY A 60 -0.65 19.63 -12.81
C GLY A 60 -1.88 19.32 -13.64
N TYR A 61 -1.68 18.62 -14.75
CA TYR A 61 -2.73 18.22 -15.69
C TYR A 61 -3.96 17.59 -15.02
N CYS A 62 -3.79 16.53 -14.20
CA CYS A 62 -4.94 15.81 -13.63
C CYS A 62 -5.69 16.58 -12.54
N ALA A 63 -5.09 17.63 -11.96
CA ALA A 63 -5.83 18.54 -11.08
C ALA A 63 -6.81 19.43 -11.86
N ASN A 64 -6.45 19.82 -13.08
CA ASN A 64 -7.26 20.69 -13.94
C ASN A 64 -8.24 19.90 -14.83
N TYR A 65 -7.82 18.71 -15.31
CA TYR A 65 -8.55 17.86 -16.25
C TYR A 65 -8.91 16.51 -15.62
N VAL A 66 -9.57 16.56 -14.46
CA VAL A 66 -9.90 15.38 -13.63
C VAL A 66 -10.64 14.30 -14.41
N ASN A 67 -11.63 14.68 -15.23
CA ASN A 67 -12.43 13.72 -15.99
C ASN A 67 -11.61 12.99 -17.05
N ASP A 68 -10.66 13.67 -17.70
CA ASP A 68 -9.80 13.05 -18.70
C ASP A 68 -8.88 12.00 -18.05
N CYS A 69 -8.24 12.33 -16.93
CA CYS A 69 -7.43 11.35 -16.19
C CYS A 69 -8.25 10.18 -15.66
N LYS A 70 -9.49 10.42 -15.19
CA LYS A 70 -10.41 9.33 -14.79
C LYS A 70 -10.76 8.39 -15.94
N THR A 71 -11.00 8.91 -17.15
CA THR A 71 -11.28 8.10 -18.34
C THR A 71 -10.17 7.11 -18.64
N TYR A 72 -8.92 7.47 -18.35
CA TYR A 72 -7.75 6.63 -18.59
C TYR A 72 -7.16 5.98 -17.32
N ASN A 73 -7.87 6.06 -16.20
CA ASN A 73 -7.43 5.54 -14.89
C ASN A 73 -6.07 6.08 -14.42
N LEU A 74 -5.73 7.33 -14.78
CA LEU A 74 -4.48 7.97 -14.42
C LEU A 74 -4.62 8.80 -13.15
N SER A 75 -3.60 8.75 -12.30
CA SER A 75 -3.33 9.76 -11.27
C SER A 75 -2.25 10.73 -11.78
N GLY A 76 -2.32 12.02 -11.44
CA GLY A 76 -1.42 13.04 -11.97
C GLY A 76 -0.60 13.78 -10.93
N LEU A 77 0.66 14.03 -11.29
CA LEU A 77 1.63 14.78 -10.49
C LEU A 77 2.35 15.80 -11.36
N ARG A 78 2.55 17.02 -10.86
CA ARG A 78 3.49 17.99 -11.41
C ARG A 78 4.82 17.90 -10.68
N LEU A 79 5.86 17.59 -11.42
CA LEU A 79 7.23 17.51 -10.94
C LEU A 79 8.00 18.77 -11.33
N PRO A 80 8.86 19.31 -10.45
CA PRO A 80 9.70 20.47 -10.74
C PRO A 80 10.92 20.07 -11.58
N LEU A 81 10.69 19.39 -12.69
CA LEU A 81 11.73 18.93 -13.63
C LEU A 81 11.66 19.78 -14.89
N ARG A 82 12.78 20.42 -15.23
CA ARG A 82 12.89 21.26 -16.43
C ARG A 82 13.80 20.62 -17.45
N PHE A 83 13.50 20.89 -18.72
CA PHE A 83 14.36 20.51 -19.82
C PHE A 83 14.63 21.73 -20.69
N ALA A 84 15.85 21.87 -21.20
CA ALA A 84 16.20 22.98 -22.08
C ALA A 84 17.00 22.48 -23.27
N ALA A 85 16.72 23.06 -24.44
CA ALA A 85 17.50 22.84 -25.64
C ALA A 85 18.94 23.37 -25.43
N ILE A 86 19.93 22.57 -25.78
CA ILE A 86 21.35 23.00 -25.80
C ILE A 86 21.79 23.50 -27.17
N HIS A 87 21.04 23.20 -28.22
CA HIS A 87 21.22 23.64 -29.59
C HIS A 87 19.88 24.06 -30.22
N PRO A 88 19.88 24.93 -31.25
CA PRO A 88 18.68 25.20 -32.04
C PRO A 88 18.07 23.90 -32.61
N ILE A 89 16.74 23.84 -32.66
CA ILE A 89 16.03 22.74 -33.32
C ILE A 89 15.81 23.15 -34.78
N GLU A 90 16.55 22.52 -35.69
CA GLU A 90 16.51 22.84 -37.11
C GLU A 90 15.42 22.06 -37.88
N PRO A 91 14.87 22.63 -38.97
CA PRO A 91 14.01 21.89 -39.88
C PRO A 91 14.73 20.66 -40.46
N GLY A 92 14.05 19.51 -40.43
CA GLY A 92 14.62 18.26 -40.94
C GLY A 92 15.71 17.64 -40.05
N ALA A 93 15.94 18.16 -38.83
CA ALA A 93 16.82 17.52 -37.87
C ALA A 93 16.37 16.08 -37.54
N PRO A 94 17.31 15.17 -37.21
CA PRO A 94 16.97 13.85 -36.72
C PRO A 94 16.04 13.92 -35.51
N ALA A 95 15.12 12.96 -35.37
CA ALA A 95 14.08 12.97 -34.34
C ALA A 95 14.61 13.31 -32.94
N ARG A 96 15.70 12.64 -32.50
CA ARG A 96 16.31 12.85 -31.19
C ARG A 96 17.00 14.21 -31.01
N ALA A 97 17.40 14.89 -32.08
CA ALA A 97 17.95 16.24 -32.01
C ALA A 97 16.84 17.32 -31.94
N GLY A 98 15.59 16.94 -32.21
CA GLY A 98 14.41 17.79 -32.07
C GLY A 98 13.61 17.49 -30.80
N ALA A 99 12.33 17.81 -30.84
CA ALA A 99 11.44 17.68 -29.70
C ALA A 99 10.92 16.23 -29.59
N THR A 100 11.62 15.42 -28.78
CA THR A 100 11.32 14.02 -28.50
C THR A 100 10.85 13.85 -27.08
N LEU A 101 9.92 12.92 -26.83
CA LEU A 101 9.50 12.52 -25.50
C LEU A 101 9.35 11.00 -25.43
N LYS A 102 9.93 10.39 -24.39
CA LYS A 102 9.77 8.99 -24.02
C LYS A 102 9.50 8.90 -22.53
N ALA A 103 8.51 8.10 -22.15
CA ALA A 103 8.18 7.78 -20.76
C ALA A 103 8.43 6.29 -20.47
N PRO A 104 8.73 5.92 -19.22
CA PRO A 104 8.78 4.53 -18.78
C PRO A 104 7.35 3.98 -18.60
N ALA A 105 6.71 3.63 -19.72
CA ALA A 105 5.30 3.23 -19.77
C ALA A 105 5.03 1.76 -19.36
N GLN A 106 6.08 0.96 -19.21
CA GLN A 106 6.01 -0.40 -18.68
C GLN A 106 5.77 -0.42 -17.17
N TRP A 107 5.13 -1.47 -16.70
CA TRP A 107 5.03 -1.76 -15.27
C TRP A 107 6.42 -2.05 -14.72
N ARG A 108 6.83 -1.28 -13.71
CA ARG A 108 8.04 -1.49 -12.93
C ARG A 108 7.64 -1.90 -11.52
N SER A 109 8.12 -3.07 -11.11
CA SER A 109 7.89 -3.60 -9.78
C SER A 109 8.87 -2.99 -8.78
N LEU A 110 8.41 -2.77 -7.56
CA LEU A 110 9.22 -2.41 -6.39
C LEU A 110 8.65 -3.12 -5.16
N ASN A 111 9.48 -3.24 -4.11
CA ASN A 111 9.03 -3.79 -2.84
C ASN A 111 8.78 -2.67 -1.85
N VAL A 112 7.64 -2.73 -1.15
CA VAL A 112 7.35 -1.91 0.02
C VAL A 112 7.46 -2.78 1.26
N SER A 113 8.08 -2.26 2.31
CA SER A 113 8.31 -3.03 3.54
C SER A 113 7.74 -2.32 4.76
N ASN A 114 7.12 -3.09 5.65
CA ASN A 114 6.58 -2.62 6.91
C ASN A 114 7.71 -2.06 7.77
N VAL A 115 7.57 -0.82 8.24
CA VAL A 115 8.63 -0.13 8.99
C VAL A 115 8.93 -0.74 10.36
N VAL A 116 8.01 -1.56 10.90
CA VAL A 116 8.14 -2.22 12.20
C VAL A 116 8.50 -3.69 12.03
N THR A 117 7.73 -4.45 11.25
CA THR A 117 7.88 -5.92 11.16
C THR A 117 8.89 -6.36 10.10
N GLY A 118 9.23 -5.49 9.14
CA GLY A 118 10.05 -5.84 7.98
C GLY A 118 9.35 -6.71 6.94
N GLU A 119 8.06 -7.02 7.13
CA GLU A 119 7.22 -7.71 6.14
C GLU A 119 7.24 -6.95 4.80
N SER A 120 7.44 -7.66 3.69
CA SER A 120 7.63 -7.04 2.37
C SER A 120 6.63 -7.53 1.36
N HIS A 121 6.10 -6.61 0.55
CA HIS A 121 5.14 -6.89 -0.52
C HIS A 121 5.54 -6.18 -1.81
N SER A 122 5.25 -6.81 -2.94
CA SER A 122 5.51 -6.23 -4.27
C SER A 122 4.37 -5.30 -4.68
N MET A 123 4.71 -4.15 -5.24
CA MET A 123 3.79 -3.27 -5.96
C MET A 123 4.38 -2.87 -7.30
N GLU A 124 3.56 -2.38 -8.22
CA GLU A 124 4.01 -1.91 -9.52
C GLU A 124 3.51 -0.49 -9.80
N ILE A 125 4.32 0.27 -10.52
CA ILE A 125 3.95 1.58 -11.07
C ILE A 125 4.26 1.59 -12.56
N ARG A 126 3.46 2.31 -13.35
CA ARG A 126 3.80 2.72 -14.71
C ARG A 126 3.50 4.19 -14.95
N ILE A 127 4.24 4.81 -15.87
CA ILE A 127 4.00 6.19 -16.29
C ILE A 127 3.26 6.17 -17.63
N GLY A 128 1.93 6.32 -17.58
CA GLY A 128 1.04 6.21 -18.74
C GLY A 128 0.86 7.52 -19.52
N ALA A 129 1.39 8.64 -19.04
CA ALA A 129 1.34 9.92 -19.76
C ALA A 129 2.41 10.91 -19.27
N LEU A 130 2.80 11.82 -20.16
CA LEU A 130 3.65 12.98 -19.87
C LEU A 130 2.99 14.25 -20.37
N GLY A 131 3.20 15.36 -19.69
CA GLY A 131 2.85 16.69 -20.15
C GLY A 131 3.83 17.72 -19.68
N SER A 132 3.75 18.89 -20.29
CA SER A 132 4.54 20.06 -19.91
C SER A 132 3.95 21.31 -20.52
N GLN A 133 4.59 22.44 -20.27
CA GLN A 133 4.52 23.62 -21.11
C GLN A 133 5.84 23.76 -21.83
N TYR A 134 5.83 23.76 -23.16
CA TYR A 134 7.00 24.28 -23.85
C TYR A 134 6.98 25.80 -23.91
N VAL A 135 8.16 26.38 -23.87
CA VAL A 135 8.40 27.82 -24.05
C VAL A 135 9.47 28.00 -25.11
N LEU A 136 9.21 28.91 -26.05
CA LEU A 136 10.09 29.26 -27.14
C LEU A 136 10.84 30.55 -26.81
N SER A 137 12.03 30.76 -27.40
CA SER A 137 12.74 32.04 -27.26
C SER A 137 12.12 33.22 -28.02
N ASP A 138 11.17 32.95 -28.90
CA ASP A 138 10.42 33.94 -29.68
C ASP A 138 9.00 33.41 -29.91
N THR A 139 8.08 34.30 -30.25
CA THR A 139 6.70 33.93 -30.53
C THR A 139 6.60 32.99 -31.73
N ALA A 140 5.68 32.03 -31.66
CA ALA A 140 5.46 31.10 -32.77
C ALA A 140 5.02 31.83 -34.06
N ALA A 141 4.33 32.97 -33.93
CA ALA A 141 3.98 33.81 -35.06
C ALA A 141 5.21 34.39 -35.75
N ASN A 142 6.19 34.92 -35.00
CA ASN A 142 7.41 35.49 -35.59
C ASN A 142 8.30 34.42 -36.24
N LEU A 143 8.47 33.27 -35.58
CA LEU A 143 9.27 32.16 -36.11
C LEU A 143 8.74 31.59 -37.44
N THR A 144 7.43 31.67 -37.68
CA THR A 144 6.76 31.05 -38.84
C THR A 144 6.24 32.05 -39.87
N GLY A 145 6.31 33.36 -39.57
CA GLY A 145 5.67 34.41 -40.37
C GLY A 145 4.13 34.35 -40.38
N ALA A 146 3.52 33.72 -39.37
CA ALA A 146 2.07 33.61 -39.26
C ALA A 146 1.42 34.89 -38.73
N SER A 147 0.12 35.05 -38.99
CA SER A 147 -0.62 36.25 -38.59
C SER A 147 -1.08 36.26 -37.13
N GLY A 148 -0.98 35.11 -36.44
CA GLY A 148 -1.32 34.99 -35.03
C GLY A 148 -0.86 33.66 -34.41
N ASP A 149 -0.97 33.57 -33.09
CA ASP A 149 -0.34 32.52 -32.28
C ASP A 149 -0.79 31.11 -32.65
N GLN A 150 -2.11 30.89 -32.80
CA GLN A 150 -2.66 29.57 -33.13
C GLN A 150 -2.16 29.05 -34.49
N GLU A 151 -2.11 29.94 -35.48
CA GLU A 151 -1.58 29.61 -36.81
C GLU A 151 -0.07 29.35 -36.74
N GLY A 152 0.66 30.18 -36.00
CA GLY A 152 2.10 30.03 -35.79
C GLY A 152 2.44 28.68 -35.17
N HIS A 153 1.79 28.32 -34.06
CA HIS A 153 1.98 27.03 -33.40
C HIS A 153 1.61 25.84 -34.29
N ASN A 154 0.58 25.96 -35.14
CA ASN A 154 0.20 24.90 -36.07
C ASN A 154 1.20 24.74 -37.22
N ARG A 155 1.81 25.83 -37.69
CA ARG A 155 2.82 25.82 -38.77
C ARG A 155 4.21 25.43 -38.27
N LEU A 156 4.53 25.71 -37.01
CA LEU A 156 5.86 25.47 -36.43
C LEU A 156 6.27 23.99 -36.47
N TRP A 157 5.29 23.08 -36.44
CA TRP A 157 5.53 21.65 -36.32
C TRP A 157 4.99 20.86 -37.52
N ILE A 158 5.75 19.87 -37.95
CA ILE A 158 5.31 18.91 -38.98
C ILE A 158 4.11 18.12 -38.43
N GLY A 159 3.06 17.99 -39.24
CA GLY A 159 1.82 17.31 -38.85
C GLY A 159 0.80 18.19 -38.12
N GLY A 160 1.05 19.49 -37.96
CA GLY A 160 0.07 20.46 -37.46
C GLY A 160 0.23 20.80 -35.97
N SER A 161 -0.87 20.96 -35.24
CA SER A 161 -0.90 21.40 -33.83
C SER A 161 -0.08 20.55 -32.87
N TRP A 162 0.61 21.14 -31.89
CA TRP A 162 1.37 20.41 -30.85
C TRP A 162 0.50 19.50 -29.97
N GLY A 163 -0.77 19.87 -29.75
CA GLY A 163 -1.72 18.99 -29.04
C GLY A 163 -1.94 17.65 -29.75
N GLY A 164 -1.74 17.57 -31.07
CA GLY A 164 -1.75 16.32 -31.83
C GLY A 164 -0.49 15.50 -31.56
N ALA A 165 -0.60 14.46 -30.73
CA ALA A 165 0.53 13.63 -30.34
C ALA A 165 1.06 12.82 -31.55
N PRO A 166 2.38 12.74 -31.76
CA PRO A 166 2.94 12.00 -32.87
C PRO A 166 3.13 10.50 -32.56
N GLY A 167 3.13 9.68 -33.62
CA GLY A 167 3.58 8.30 -33.58
C GLY A 167 2.74 7.40 -32.66
N ALA A 168 3.41 6.76 -31.70
CA ALA A 168 2.79 5.81 -30.77
C ALA A 168 2.09 6.49 -29.57
N CYS A 169 2.27 7.81 -29.39
CA CYS A 169 1.58 8.57 -28.36
C CYS A 169 0.16 8.92 -28.78
N GLN A 170 -0.67 9.24 -27.78
CA GLN A 170 -2.04 9.66 -27.99
C GLN A 170 -2.28 11.01 -27.33
N SER A 171 -3.07 11.88 -27.96
CA SER A 171 -3.41 13.18 -27.38
C SER A 171 -4.25 13.02 -26.10
N GLY A 172 -3.97 13.87 -25.11
CA GLY A 172 -4.88 14.19 -24.02
C GLY A 172 -5.82 15.34 -24.39
N ALA A 173 -6.62 15.79 -23.41
CA ALA A 173 -7.59 16.87 -23.57
C ALA A 173 -7.02 18.30 -23.43
N MET A 174 -5.79 18.48 -22.93
CA MET A 174 -5.17 19.81 -22.77
C MET A 174 -4.47 20.27 -24.05
N ALA A 175 -4.88 21.46 -24.48
CA ALA A 175 -4.09 22.35 -25.30
C ALA A 175 -4.46 23.79 -24.91
N SER A 176 -3.54 24.51 -24.29
CA SER A 176 -3.62 25.95 -24.13
C SER A 176 -2.33 26.56 -24.65
N LEU A 177 -2.44 27.63 -25.43
CA LEU A 177 -1.32 28.30 -26.07
C LEU A 177 -1.29 29.78 -25.70
N GLY A 178 -0.08 30.32 -25.66
CA GLY A 178 0.23 31.75 -25.65
C GLY A 178 1.11 32.09 -26.84
N PRO A 179 1.66 33.31 -26.91
CA PRO A 179 2.48 33.74 -28.04
C PRO A 179 3.71 32.86 -28.30
N ASP A 180 4.40 32.45 -27.23
CA ASP A 180 5.65 31.69 -27.21
C ASP A 180 5.54 30.37 -26.42
N SER A 181 4.39 30.10 -25.79
CA SER A 181 4.19 28.93 -24.93
C SER A 181 3.08 28.01 -25.39
N TYR A 182 3.19 26.71 -25.11
CA TYR A 182 2.10 25.75 -25.37
C TYR A 182 2.10 24.63 -24.32
N THR A 183 0.97 24.47 -23.64
CA THR A 183 0.72 23.40 -22.67
C THR A 183 0.16 22.15 -23.34
N PHE A 184 0.63 20.98 -22.94
CA PHE A 184 0.22 19.72 -23.54
C PHE A 184 0.28 18.57 -22.55
N PHE A 185 -0.43 17.51 -22.91
CA PHE A 185 -0.38 16.23 -22.22
C PHE A 185 -0.59 15.13 -23.26
N TRP A 186 0.39 14.25 -23.37
CA TRP A 186 0.38 13.11 -24.28
C TRP A 186 0.40 11.82 -23.46
N ARG A 187 -0.51 10.92 -23.80
CA ARG A 187 -0.55 9.57 -23.26
C ARG A 187 0.49 8.70 -23.97
N THR A 188 1.20 7.90 -23.20
CA THR A 188 2.30 7.04 -23.62
C THR A 188 1.89 5.58 -23.36
N PRO A 189 1.10 4.95 -24.25
CA PRO A 189 0.58 3.60 -24.01
C PRO A 189 1.67 2.51 -24.04
N ASN A 190 2.84 2.82 -24.63
CA ASN A 190 4.00 1.96 -24.70
C ASN A 190 5.29 2.78 -24.52
N GLU A 191 6.41 2.10 -24.30
CA GLU A 191 7.72 2.73 -24.04
C GLU A 191 8.42 3.21 -25.33
N SER A 192 7.66 3.82 -26.24
CA SER A 192 8.19 4.35 -27.50
C SER A 192 8.44 5.85 -27.40
N ALA A 193 9.45 6.31 -28.12
CA ALA A 193 9.68 7.74 -28.30
C ALA A 193 8.63 8.36 -29.23
N CYS A 194 8.14 9.53 -28.84
CA CYS A 194 7.20 10.35 -29.60
C CYS A 194 7.89 11.66 -29.95
N SER A 195 8.23 11.81 -31.22
CA SER A 195 9.02 12.92 -31.71
C SER A 195 8.22 13.75 -32.69
N LYS A 196 8.32 15.08 -32.55
CA LYS A 196 7.73 16.01 -33.49
C LYS A 196 8.81 16.81 -34.19
N GLY A 197 8.81 16.77 -35.52
CA GLY A 197 9.76 17.53 -36.33
C GLY A 197 9.37 19.00 -36.38
N ALA A 198 10.35 19.89 -36.24
CA ALA A 198 10.16 21.32 -36.49
C ALA A 198 10.10 21.58 -38.01
N ALA A 199 9.21 22.47 -38.43
CA ALA A 199 9.12 22.94 -39.82
C ALA A 199 9.92 24.24 -40.05
N PHE A 200 10.25 24.94 -38.96
CA PHE A 200 11.04 26.18 -38.94
C PHE A 200 12.13 26.06 -37.87
N THR A 201 13.20 26.83 -37.99
CA THR A 201 14.26 26.86 -36.98
C THR A 201 13.70 27.41 -35.67
N ILE A 202 13.89 26.67 -34.58
CA ILE A 202 13.57 27.12 -33.22
C ILE A 202 14.91 27.41 -32.53
N PRO A 203 15.28 28.69 -32.32
CA PRO A 203 16.59 29.05 -31.77
C PRO A 203 16.82 28.46 -30.38
N TRP A 204 15.79 28.46 -29.53
CA TRP A 204 15.83 27.85 -28.21
C TRP A 204 14.42 27.50 -27.72
N MET A 205 14.33 26.41 -26.94
CA MET A 205 13.08 25.87 -26.40
C MET A 205 13.34 25.24 -25.02
N SER A 206 12.36 25.33 -24.12
CA SER A 206 12.36 24.61 -22.83
C SER A 206 11.05 23.89 -22.57
N TYR A 207 11.07 22.99 -21.60
CA TYR A 207 9.93 22.44 -20.86
C TYR A 207 10.04 22.91 -19.40
N ASP A 208 9.06 23.66 -18.90
CA ASP A 208 9.17 24.38 -17.61
C ASP A 208 8.89 23.53 -16.36
N TYR A 209 8.23 22.38 -16.55
CA TYR A 209 7.89 21.39 -15.53
C TYR A 209 7.61 20.05 -16.23
N LEU A 210 7.43 18.98 -15.45
CA LEU A 210 6.98 17.69 -16.00
C LEU A 210 5.71 17.26 -15.28
N ASP A 211 4.59 17.23 -16.01
CA ASP A 211 3.39 16.56 -15.55
C ASP A 211 3.49 15.07 -15.91
N VAL A 212 3.23 14.18 -14.95
CA VAL A 212 3.21 12.73 -15.17
C VAL A 212 1.84 12.17 -14.83
N GLY A 213 1.31 11.31 -15.70
CA GLY A 213 0.17 10.46 -15.41
C GLY A 213 0.67 9.06 -15.07
N TYR A 214 0.33 8.54 -13.88
CA TYR A 214 0.78 7.24 -13.41
C TYR A 214 -0.38 6.35 -12.97
N GLU A 215 -0.12 5.05 -12.97
CA GLU A 215 -0.99 4.01 -12.45
C GLU A 215 -0.25 3.15 -11.44
N LEU A 216 -1.00 2.61 -10.48
CA LEU A 216 -0.48 1.73 -9.44
C LEU A 216 -1.16 0.37 -9.54
N ARG A 217 -0.38 -0.69 -9.34
CA ARG A 217 -0.88 -2.02 -8.95
C ARG A 217 -0.37 -2.29 -7.54
N THR A 218 -1.26 -2.19 -6.59
CA THR A 218 -0.95 -2.40 -5.17
C THR A 218 -1.06 -3.87 -4.78
N PRO A 219 -0.35 -4.31 -3.72
CA PRO A 219 -0.56 -5.63 -3.14
C PRO A 219 -1.98 -5.80 -2.57
N ASP A 220 -2.33 -7.04 -2.21
CA ASP A 220 -3.58 -7.34 -1.51
C ASP A 220 -3.49 -6.83 -0.06
N PRO A 221 -4.26 -5.79 0.33
CA PRO A 221 -4.19 -5.24 1.66
C PRO A 221 -4.65 -6.21 2.75
N LEU A 222 -5.47 -7.23 2.44
CA LEU A 222 -5.93 -8.21 3.43
C LEU A 222 -4.84 -9.22 3.83
N ALA A 223 -3.83 -9.37 2.96
CA ALA A 223 -2.68 -10.24 3.19
C ALA A 223 -1.54 -9.53 3.92
N MET A 224 -1.66 -8.23 4.15
CA MET A 224 -0.64 -7.38 4.79
C MET A 224 -0.94 -7.24 6.29
N SER A 225 0.10 -7.15 7.12
CA SER A 225 -0.10 -6.71 8.51
C SER A 225 -0.41 -5.22 8.58
N SER A 226 -1.12 -4.79 9.63
CA SER A 226 -1.35 -3.36 9.88
C SER A 226 -0.05 -2.59 10.06
N GLY A 227 -0.07 -1.33 9.66
CA GLY A 227 1.04 -0.40 9.82
C GLY A 227 1.45 0.29 8.54
N LEU A 228 2.59 0.97 8.62
CA LEU A 228 3.14 1.77 7.53
C LEU A 228 4.14 0.95 6.72
N TYR A 229 3.96 0.93 5.41
CA TYR A 229 4.90 0.34 4.46
C TYR A 229 5.57 1.43 3.64
N THR A 230 6.89 1.31 3.46
CA THR A 230 7.67 2.25 2.65
C THR A 230 8.49 1.52 1.61
N GLY A 231 8.61 2.12 0.43
CA GLY A 231 9.49 1.65 -0.64
C GLY A 231 9.85 2.81 -1.57
N GLU A 232 10.88 2.61 -2.38
CA GLU A 232 11.35 3.65 -3.30
C GLU A 232 11.64 3.06 -4.68
N LEU A 233 11.39 3.85 -5.71
CA LEU A 233 11.76 3.53 -7.08
C LEU A 233 12.42 4.74 -7.73
N ILE A 234 13.64 4.53 -8.23
CA ILE A 234 14.45 5.56 -8.85
C ILE A 234 14.36 5.42 -10.37
N TYR A 235 14.12 6.56 -11.01
CA TYR A 235 14.10 6.75 -12.45
C TYR A 235 15.26 7.65 -12.88
N SER A 236 15.93 7.25 -13.95
CA SER A 236 16.95 8.04 -14.63
C SER A 236 16.32 9.05 -15.58
N ILE A 237 16.85 10.27 -15.60
CA ILE A 237 16.42 11.35 -16.50
C ILE A 237 17.64 11.78 -17.29
N ALA A 238 17.71 11.34 -18.55
CA ALA A 238 18.84 11.59 -19.43
C ALA A 238 18.50 11.11 -20.85
N PRO A 239 19.27 11.53 -21.87
CA PRO A 239 19.29 10.86 -23.16
C PRO A 239 19.54 9.35 -22.98
N GLY A 240 18.61 8.51 -23.44
CA GLY A 240 18.65 7.04 -23.28
C GLY A 240 18.19 6.52 -21.91
N GLY A 241 17.77 7.39 -20.99
CA GLY A 241 17.25 7.02 -19.67
C GLY A 241 15.80 6.53 -19.68
N ASP A 242 15.21 6.50 -18.48
CA ASP A 242 13.79 6.17 -18.31
C ASP A 242 12.89 7.28 -18.87
N PHE A 243 13.12 8.52 -18.40
CA PHE A 243 12.58 9.73 -19.00
C PHE A 243 13.62 10.30 -19.96
N ASP A 244 13.29 10.32 -21.25
CA ASP A 244 14.20 10.73 -22.31
C ASP A 244 13.50 11.72 -23.24
N MET A 245 14.06 12.94 -23.32
CA MET A 245 13.54 14.03 -24.12
C MET A 245 14.37 14.26 -25.40
N GLY A 246 15.19 13.27 -25.78
CA GLY A 246 16.12 13.32 -26.90
C GLY A 246 17.53 13.72 -26.49
N ASP A 247 18.37 13.99 -27.49
CA ASP A 247 19.78 14.38 -27.34
C ASP A 247 19.95 15.90 -27.19
N ASN A 248 18.90 16.70 -27.43
CA ASN A 248 18.97 18.15 -27.41
C ASN A 248 18.24 18.78 -26.20
N MET A 249 17.13 18.19 -25.74
CA MET A 249 16.39 18.69 -24.58
C MET A 249 16.92 18.03 -23.30
N LEU A 250 17.89 18.67 -22.64
CA LEU A 250 18.56 18.11 -21.47
C LEU A 250 17.89 18.55 -20.16
N PRO A 251 17.81 17.65 -19.17
CA PRO A 251 17.18 17.96 -17.88
C PRO A 251 18.07 18.82 -16.97
N ASP A 252 17.44 19.54 -16.05
CA ASP A 252 18.13 20.22 -14.94
C ASP A 252 18.52 19.28 -13.79
N ASN A 253 17.88 18.10 -13.69
CA ASN A 253 18.17 17.04 -12.73
C ASN A 253 18.20 15.68 -13.41
N SER A 254 19.14 14.81 -13.00
CA SER A 254 19.36 13.52 -13.66
C SER A 254 18.60 12.33 -13.06
N SER A 255 17.85 12.54 -11.97
CA SER A 255 17.15 11.46 -11.27
C SER A 255 15.86 11.91 -10.59
N LEU A 256 14.85 11.05 -10.65
CA LEU A 256 13.57 11.17 -9.93
C LEU A 256 13.36 9.95 -9.06
N THR A 257 13.09 10.16 -7.77
CA THR A 257 12.75 9.10 -6.82
C THR A 257 11.27 9.20 -6.46
N PHE A 258 10.50 8.17 -6.76
CA PHE A 258 9.17 8.02 -6.19
C PHE A 258 9.29 7.26 -4.87
N ARG A 259 8.86 7.89 -3.77
CA ARG A 259 8.76 7.25 -2.45
C ARG A 259 7.31 6.85 -2.20
N PHE A 260 7.09 5.57 -2.00
CA PHE A 260 5.77 4.99 -1.75
C PHE A 260 5.54 4.87 -0.25
N VAL A 261 4.36 5.28 0.19
CA VAL A 261 3.89 5.13 1.57
C VAL A 261 2.50 4.55 1.56
N LEU A 262 2.38 3.32 2.03
CA LEU A 262 1.10 2.63 2.18
C LEU A 262 0.74 2.55 3.67
N ASP A 263 -0.44 3.04 4.04
CA ASP A 263 -0.98 2.91 5.39
C ASP A 263 -2.06 1.81 5.41
N VAL A 264 -1.82 0.74 6.17
CA VAL A 264 -2.74 -0.40 6.28
C VAL A 264 -3.35 -0.41 7.67
N GLN A 265 -4.67 -0.22 7.74
CA GLN A 265 -5.41 -0.25 9.00
C GLN A 265 -6.40 -1.40 9.00
N HIS A 266 -6.22 -2.37 9.90
CA HIS A 266 -7.17 -3.46 10.08
C HIS A 266 -8.05 -3.24 11.31
N VAL A 267 -9.27 -3.74 11.22
CA VAL A 267 -10.20 -3.83 12.33
C VAL A 267 -10.26 -5.28 12.81
N LEU A 268 -10.11 -5.47 14.12
CA LEU A 268 -10.53 -6.66 14.86
C LEU A 268 -11.38 -6.21 16.04
N LYS A 269 -12.67 -6.51 16.01
CA LYS A 269 -13.62 -6.14 17.06
C LYS A 269 -14.56 -7.29 17.36
N VAL A 270 -14.73 -7.59 18.63
CA VAL A 270 -15.66 -8.60 19.12
C VAL A 270 -16.68 -7.97 20.05
N ALA A 271 -17.95 -8.33 19.88
CA ALA A 271 -19.04 -7.87 20.73
C ALA A 271 -19.94 -9.04 21.14
N LEU A 272 -20.12 -9.21 22.45
CA LEU A 272 -21.11 -10.14 23.00
C LEU A 272 -22.48 -9.45 23.06
N PRO A 273 -23.59 -10.20 22.83
CA PRO A 273 -24.92 -9.68 23.10
C PRO A 273 -25.08 -9.36 24.60
N PRO A 274 -26.02 -8.49 24.99
CA PRO A 274 -26.28 -8.20 26.40
C PRO A 274 -26.53 -9.49 27.21
N GLY A 275 -25.79 -9.67 28.31
CA GLY A 275 -25.83 -10.89 29.13
C GLY A 275 -25.07 -12.09 28.58
N GLY A 276 -24.46 -11.98 27.39
CA GLY A 276 -23.67 -13.04 26.76
C GLY A 276 -22.34 -13.36 27.44
N ASN A 277 -22.00 -12.63 28.51
CA ASN A 277 -20.85 -12.91 29.37
C ASN A 277 -21.17 -13.89 30.52
N ARG A 278 -22.44 -14.27 30.70
CA ARG A 278 -22.85 -15.28 31.69
C ARG A 278 -23.25 -16.57 30.98
N ILE A 279 -22.44 -17.60 31.16
CA ILE A 279 -22.64 -18.91 30.53
C ILE A 279 -23.29 -19.85 31.55
N GLU A 280 -24.50 -20.30 31.25
CA GLU A 280 -25.17 -21.36 31.99
C GLU A 280 -25.23 -22.62 31.13
N LEU A 281 -24.59 -23.69 31.60
CA LEU A 281 -24.56 -24.97 30.91
C LEU A 281 -25.76 -25.81 31.32
N VAL A 282 -26.57 -26.18 30.33
CA VAL A 282 -27.80 -26.95 30.56
C VAL A 282 -27.79 -28.26 29.77
N PRO A 283 -28.53 -29.28 30.23
CA PRO A 283 -28.71 -30.51 29.48
C PRO A 283 -29.34 -30.25 28.12
N GLN A 284 -28.97 -31.07 27.14
CA GLN A 284 -29.76 -31.18 25.92
C GLN A 284 -31.17 -31.67 26.24
N GLY A 285 -32.17 -30.89 25.84
CA GLY A 285 -33.58 -31.14 26.19
C GLY A 285 -33.99 -30.65 27.59
N GLY A 286 -33.09 -29.98 28.33
CA GLY A 286 -33.37 -29.42 29.65
C GLY A 286 -33.32 -30.42 30.80
N TRP A 287 -33.57 -29.93 32.02
CA TRP A 287 -33.41 -30.71 33.26
C TRP A 287 -34.53 -31.71 33.56
N GLN A 288 -35.66 -31.68 32.83
CA GLN A 288 -36.85 -32.47 33.16
C GLN A 288 -36.60 -33.99 33.19
N ALA A 289 -35.89 -34.53 32.20
CA ALA A 289 -35.57 -35.96 32.15
C ALA A 289 -34.73 -36.44 33.36
N TRP A 290 -33.83 -35.59 33.85
CA TRP A 290 -33.07 -35.88 35.06
C TRP A 290 -33.94 -35.82 36.31
N LEU A 291 -34.75 -34.77 36.44
CA LEU A 291 -35.56 -34.52 37.63
C LEU A 291 -36.73 -35.51 37.81
N GLN A 292 -37.32 -35.98 36.72
CA GLN A 292 -38.50 -36.86 36.75
C GLN A 292 -38.16 -38.34 36.57
N GLU A 293 -37.24 -38.65 35.65
CA GLU A 293 -36.93 -40.03 35.24
C GLU A 293 -35.59 -40.53 35.80
N GLY A 294 -34.83 -39.67 36.49
CA GLY A 294 -33.47 -39.99 36.95
C GLY A 294 -32.48 -40.23 35.80
N ARG A 295 -32.85 -39.88 34.56
CA ARG A 295 -32.02 -40.10 33.37
C ARG A 295 -30.93 -39.03 33.32
N ARG A 296 -29.68 -39.45 33.48
CA ARG A 296 -28.53 -38.53 33.41
C ARG A 296 -28.40 -37.92 32.01
N PRO A 297 -28.10 -36.61 31.89
CA PRO A 297 -27.80 -35.98 30.61
C PRO A 297 -26.57 -36.59 29.94
N ALA A 298 -26.55 -36.56 28.60
CA ALA A 298 -25.37 -36.95 27.82
C ALA A 298 -24.27 -35.88 27.78
N ARG A 299 -24.64 -34.62 28.01
CA ARG A 299 -23.74 -33.47 28.13
C ARG A 299 -24.48 -32.29 28.75
N LEU A 300 -23.72 -31.34 29.31
CA LEU A 300 -24.20 -29.98 29.58
C LEU A 300 -23.53 -29.05 28.58
N PHE A 301 -24.27 -28.16 27.94
CA PHE A 301 -23.69 -27.29 26.91
C PHE A 301 -24.34 -25.91 26.87
N ARG A 302 -23.65 -24.98 26.22
CA ARG A 302 -24.16 -23.65 25.87
C ARG A 302 -23.50 -23.17 24.58
N ASP A 303 -24.34 -22.77 23.64
CA ASP A 303 -23.91 -22.01 22.46
C ASP A 303 -24.08 -20.51 22.77
N GLN A 304 -22.95 -19.80 22.81
CA GLN A 304 -22.91 -18.36 23.04
C GLN A 304 -22.54 -17.64 21.76
N THR A 305 -23.48 -16.85 21.23
CA THR A 305 -23.23 -16.03 20.04
C THR A 305 -22.39 -14.81 20.37
N PHE A 306 -21.61 -14.36 19.40
CA PHE A 306 -20.87 -13.10 19.41
C PHE A 306 -20.89 -12.50 18.00
N ASN A 307 -20.66 -11.19 17.89
CA ASN A 307 -20.43 -10.53 16.60
C ASN A 307 -18.95 -10.22 16.46
N ILE A 308 -18.40 -10.46 15.27
CA ILE A 308 -17.02 -10.14 14.93
C ILE A 308 -16.97 -9.22 13.70
N SER A 309 -16.16 -8.16 13.80
CA SER A 309 -15.69 -7.41 12.64
C SER A 309 -14.19 -7.68 12.47
N ALA A 310 -13.78 -8.20 11.32
CA ALA A 310 -12.40 -8.64 11.07
C ALA A 310 -11.99 -8.36 9.62
N SER A 311 -10.77 -7.86 9.40
CA SER A 311 -10.21 -7.55 8.07
C SER A 311 -8.82 -8.12 7.82
N SER A 312 -8.18 -8.71 8.83
CA SER A 312 -6.89 -9.40 8.73
C SER A 312 -6.93 -10.68 9.52
N LYS A 313 -5.86 -11.48 9.38
CA LYS A 313 -5.65 -12.67 10.21
C LYS A 313 -5.68 -12.31 11.69
N PHE A 314 -6.17 -13.25 12.48
CA PHE A 314 -6.15 -13.19 13.94
C PHE A 314 -6.03 -14.61 14.48
N LYS A 315 -5.50 -14.76 15.69
CA LYS A 315 -5.51 -16.03 16.42
C LYS A 315 -6.53 -16.02 17.54
N MET A 316 -7.08 -17.18 17.87
CA MET A 316 -7.91 -17.37 19.05
C MET A 316 -7.36 -18.44 19.97
N PHE A 317 -7.45 -18.17 21.27
CA PHE A 317 -7.12 -19.08 22.36
C PHE A 317 -7.92 -18.70 23.59
N PHE A 318 -7.78 -19.46 24.67
CA PHE A 318 -8.45 -19.15 25.94
C PHE A 318 -7.54 -19.30 27.14
N GLU A 319 -7.91 -18.62 28.22
CA GLU A 319 -7.29 -18.75 29.53
C GLU A 319 -8.36 -19.12 30.55
N CYS A 320 -7.97 -19.93 31.53
CA CYS A 320 -8.87 -20.42 32.57
C CYS A 320 -8.49 -19.86 33.93
N GLU A 321 -9.49 -19.55 34.77
CA GLU A 321 -9.26 -19.33 36.21
C GLU A 321 -8.71 -20.59 36.89
N HIS A 322 -9.21 -21.75 36.47
CA HIS A 322 -8.76 -23.05 36.93
C HIS A 322 -8.38 -23.90 35.71
N GLY A 323 -7.09 -24.16 35.56
CA GLY A 323 -6.55 -24.89 34.42
C GLY A 323 -7.01 -26.35 34.37
N GLY A 324 -7.22 -26.85 33.16
CA GLY A 324 -7.46 -28.24 32.82
C GLY A 324 -6.49 -28.71 31.74
N ILE A 325 -6.75 -29.86 31.12
CA ILE A 325 -5.99 -30.34 29.96
C ILE A 325 -6.81 -30.02 28.70
N GLY A 326 -6.46 -28.93 28.00
CA GLY A 326 -7.19 -28.45 26.82
C GLY A 326 -8.64 -28.05 27.10
N ALA A 327 -8.91 -27.65 28.35
CA ALA A 327 -10.23 -27.31 28.87
C ALA A 327 -10.09 -26.46 30.14
N CYS A 328 -11.17 -25.79 30.55
CA CYS A 328 -11.23 -25.07 31.82
C CYS A 328 -11.98 -25.87 32.89
N ALA A 329 -11.40 -25.96 34.08
CA ALA A 329 -12.03 -26.64 35.20
C ALA A 329 -13.10 -25.76 35.86
N LEU A 330 -14.19 -26.37 36.35
CA LEU A 330 -15.14 -25.70 37.24
C LEU A 330 -14.89 -26.10 38.69
N ARG A 331 -14.92 -25.13 39.58
CA ARG A 331 -14.77 -25.35 41.02
C ARG A 331 -16.12 -25.59 41.67
N ASP A 332 -16.24 -26.70 42.38
CA ASP A 332 -17.31 -26.96 43.35
C ASP A 332 -17.20 -25.94 44.49
N THR A 333 -18.23 -25.13 44.68
CA THR A 333 -18.21 -24.06 45.69
C THR A 333 -18.21 -24.57 47.12
N GLU A 334 -18.61 -25.83 47.35
CA GLU A 334 -18.66 -26.44 48.67
C GLU A 334 -17.38 -27.22 48.99
N SER A 335 -16.99 -28.14 48.10
CA SER A 335 -15.83 -29.02 48.33
C SER A 335 -14.49 -28.42 47.86
N GLY A 336 -14.54 -27.38 47.01
CA GLY A 336 -13.36 -26.82 46.36
C GLY A 336 -12.79 -27.69 45.24
N SER A 337 -13.39 -28.86 44.93
CA SER A 337 -12.96 -29.75 43.86
C SER A 337 -13.06 -29.10 42.47
N THR A 338 -12.04 -29.28 41.63
CA THR A 338 -11.98 -28.78 40.25
C THR A 338 -12.05 -29.90 39.21
N PHE A 339 -12.79 -30.96 39.53
CA PHE A 339 -12.86 -32.15 38.67
C PHE A 339 -13.53 -31.90 37.30
N PRO A 340 -14.71 -31.25 37.20
CA PRO A 340 -15.38 -31.08 35.92
C PRO A 340 -14.61 -30.18 34.95
N GLN A 341 -14.51 -30.60 33.69
CA GLN A 341 -13.84 -29.84 32.62
C GLN A 341 -14.85 -29.33 31.59
N VAL A 342 -14.68 -28.07 31.19
CA VAL A 342 -15.45 -27.38 30.15
C VAL A 342 -14.57 -27.26 28.91
N TYR A 343 -14.96 -27.95 27.84
CA TYR A 343 -14.31 -27.86 26.55
C TYR A 343 -14.92 -26.72 25.73
N MET A 344 -14.08 -26.09 24.92
CA MET A 344 -14.46 -24.96 24.09
C MET A 344 -14.16 -25.23 22.63
N SER A 345 -15.13 -24.88 21.78
CA SER A 345 -14.92 -24.81 20.34
C SER A 345 -15.59 -23.58 19.76
N VAL A 346 -15.21 -23.22 18.54
CA VAL A 346 -15.74 -22.04 17.85
C VAL A 346 -16.29 -22.41 16.48
N SER A 347 -17.39 -21.78 16.11
CA SER A 347 -17.87 -21.69 14.73
C SER A 347 -17.82 -20.22 14.29
N LEU A 348 -17.12 -19.94 13.20
CA LEU A 348 -16.96 -18.57 12.68
C LEU A 348 -17.92 -18.31 11.50
N PRO A 349 -18.30 -17.05 11.26
CA PRO A 349 -19.13 -16.68 10.13
C PRO A 349 -18.51 -17.08 8.79
N HIS A 350 -19.37 -17.24 7.78
CA HIS A 350 -18.92 -17.41 6.41
C HIS A 350 -18.01 -16.23 6.00
N GLY A 351 -16.90 -16.54 5.34
CA GLY A 351 -15.87 -15.57 4.97
C GLY A 351 -14.64 -15.61 5.87
N ILE A 352 -14.68 -16.33 7.01
CA ILE A 352 -13.49 -16.65 7.81
C ILE A 352 -13.19 -18.15 7.70
N THR A 353 -11.96 -18.47 7.32
CA THR A 353 -11.47 -19.86 7.21
C THR A 353 -10.30 -20.11 8.15
N ASP A 354 -9.96 -21.37 8.33
CA ASP A 354 -8.62 -21.71 8.84
C ASP A 354 -7.55 -21.49 7.76
N MET A 355 -6.28 -21.70 8.14
CA MET A 355 -5.13 -21.56 7.24
C MET A 355 -5.12 -22.58 6.08
N ALA A 356 -5.93 -23.64 6.14
CA ALA A 356 -6.12 -24.59 5.04
C ALA A 356 -7.28 -24.20 4.12
N GLY A 357 -7.92 -23.04 4.35
CA GLY A 357 -9.06 -22.57 3.58
C GLY A 357 -10.39 -23.27 3.90
N GLN A 358 -10.46 -24.03 5.00
CA GLN A 358 -11.69 -24.73 5.37
C GLN A 358 -12.61 -23.84 6.22
N PRO A 359 -13.94 -23.95 6.06
CA PRO A 359 -14.90 -23.29 6.94
C PRO A 359 -14.72 -23.72 8.40
N VAL A 360 -14.74 -22.77 9.32
CA VAL A 360 -14.53 -23.03 10.75
C VAL A 360 -15.86 -23.36 11.41
N LYS A 361 -16.10 -24.66 11.66
CA LYS A 361 -17.28 -25.16 12.36
C LYS A 361 -16.87 -26.08 13.51
N HIS A 362 -17.35 -25.80 14.72
CA HIS A 362 -17.01 -26.55 15.94
C HIS A 362 -15.51 -26.84 16.07
N ARG A 363 -14.65 -25.89 15.68
CA ARG A 363 -13.20 -26.03 15.77
C ARG A 363 -12.78 -25.93 17.25
N PRO A 364 -12.16 -26.97 17.84
CA PRO A 364 -11.67 -26.88 19.22
C PRO A 364 -10.70 -25.71 19.38
N LEU A 365 -10.85 -24.96 20.47
CA LEU A 365 -9.89 -23.93 20.86
C LEU A 365 -8.80 -24.55 21.75
N THR A 366 -7.69 -23.85 21.88
CA THR A 366 -6.54 -24.25 22.70
C THR A 366 -6.32 -23.22 23.81
N ASP A 367 -5.72 -23.68 24.91
CA ASP A 367 -5.20 -22.86 26.01
C ASP A 367 -3.74 -22.41 25.78
N ASP A 368 -3.13 -22.82 24.67
CA ASP A 368 -1.83 -22.32 24.22
C ASP A 368 -1.97 -20.89 23.64
N ALA A 369 -1.11 -19.98 24.09
CA ALA A 369 -1.04 -18.59 23.63
C ALA A 369 -0.68 -18.45 22.13
N GLN A 370 -0.08 -19.47 21.51
CA GLN A 370 0.09 -19.51 20.04
C GLN A 370 -1.27 -19.61 19.31
N GLY A 371 -2.29 -20.15 19.97
CA GLY A 371 -3.66 -20.17 19.50
C GLY A 371 -3.90 -20.90 18.18
N THR A 372 -5.12 -20.75 17.67
CA THR A 372 -5.50 -21.16 16.31
C THR A 372 -5.64 -19.94 15.43
N VAL A 373 -4.91 -19.89 14.31
CA VAL A 373 -4.96 -18.77 13.36
C VAL A 373 -6.14 -18.93 12.38
N PHE A 374 -6.85 -17.84 12.17
CA PHE A 374 -7.96 -17.72 11.22
C PHE A 374 -7.73 -16.57 10.24
N GLN A 375 -8.28 -16.69 9.04
CA GLN A 375 -8.11 -15.72 7.96
C GLN A 375 -9.46 -15.28 7.37
N PRO A 376 -9.81 -14.00 7.47
CA PRO A 376 -10.88 -13.39 6.67
C PRO A 376 -10.51 -13.35 5.18
N GLY A 377 -11.43 -13.71 4.29
CA GLY A 377 -11.27 -13.56 2.84
C GLY A 377 -11.75 -12.21 2.28
N TYR A 378 -12.47 -11.43 3.09
CA TYR A 378 -12.93 -10.07 2.84
C TYR A 378 -13.23 -9.41 4.19
N PHE A 379 -13.48 -8.10 4.21
CA PHE A 379 -13.88 -7.45 5.45
C PHE A 379 -15.24 -7.98 5.94
N LEU A 380 -15.30 -8.53 7.15
CA LEU A 380 -16.56 -8.84 7.80
C LEU A 380 -16.93 -7.71 8.76
N ASP A 381 -18.18 -7.25 8.69
CA ASP A 381 -18.72 -6.31 9.65
C ASP A 381 -19.84 -6.95 10.49
N ARG A 382 -19.63 -6.99 11.81
CA ARG A 382 -20.57 -7.49 12.82
C ARG A 382 -21.18 -8.85 12.48
N ALA A 383 -20.40 -9.73 11.86
CA ALA A 383 -20.87 -11.05 11.45
C ALA A 383 -21.00 -11.99 12.66
N PRO A 384 -22.04 -12.82 12.73
CA PRO A 384 -22.30 -13.66 13.90
C PRO A 384 -21.40 -14.91 13.92
N GLY A 385 -20.68 -15.11 15.02
CA GLY A 385 -19.97 -16.34 15.38
C GLY A 385 -20.60 -17.00 16.62
N THR A 386 -20.19 -18.23 16.91
CA THR A 386 -20.66 -18.98 18.09
C THR A 386 -19.49 -19.64 18.82
N LEU A 387 -19.41 -19.40 20.14
CA LEU A 387 -18.59 -20.17 21.07
C LEU A 387 -19.44 -21.30 21.64
N HIS A 388 -18.92 -22.51 21.58
CA HIS A 388 -19.55 -23.71 22.10
C HIS A 388 -18.83 -24.13 23.38
N PHE A 389 -19.58 -24.19 24.47
CA PHE A 389 -19.09 -24.68 25.76
C PHE A 389 -19.75 -26.03 26.05
N GLU A 390 -18.96 -27.04 26.45
CA GLU A 390 -19.48 -28.38 26.70
C GLU A 390 -18.79 -29.09 27.87
N ILE A 391 -19.59 -29.75 28.70
CA ILE A 391 -19.16 -30.76 29.68
C ILE A 391 -19.68 -32.12 29.22
N PRO A 392 -18.78 -33.06 28.85
CA PRO A 392 -19.14 -34.41 28.45
C PRO A 392 -19.79 -35.24 29.58
N ALA A 393 -20.57 -36.26 29.21
CA ALA A 393 -21.23 -37.21 30.13
C ALA A 393 -20.33 -37.74 31.26
N PHE A 394 -19.06 -38.00 30.95
CA PHE A 394 -18.08 -38.56 31.89
C PHE A 394 -18.02 -37.79 33.21
N TYR A 395 -18.00 -36.45 33.17
CA TYR A 395 -17.94 -35.64 34.38
C TYR A 395 -19.29 -35.60 35.12
N LEU A 396 -20.40 -35.78 34.39
CA LEU A 396 -21.75 -35.66 34.94
C LEU A 396 -22.09 -36.76 35.95
N GLU A 397 -21.46 -37.93 35.84
CA GLU A 397 -21.64 -39.01 36.81
C GLU A 397 -21.26 -38.60 38.24
N GLN A 398 -20.22 -37.77 38.37
CA GLN A 398 -19.79 -37.25 39.65
C GLN A 398 -20.48 -35.93 40.02
N MET A 399 -20.78 -35.09 39.02
CA MET A 399 -21.45 -33.81 39.25
C MET A 399 -22.91 -33.96 39.70
N LEU A 400 -23.64 -34.93 39.14
CA LEU A 400 -25.07 -35.10 39.34
C LEU A 400 -25.34 -36.33 40.21
N GLN A 401 -25.52 -36.09 41.51
CA GLN A 401 -25.90 -37.11 42.48
C GLN A 401 -27.34 -36.85 42.98
N PRO A 402 -28.25 -37.84 42.95
CA PRO A 402 -29.60 -37.67 43.46
C PRO A 402 -29.61 -37.16 44.90
N GLY A 403 -30.45 -36.16 45.19
CA GLY A 403 -30.60 -35.58 46.53
C GLY A 403 -29.44 -34.67 46.99
N ARG A 404 -28.43 -34.43 46.17
CA ARG A 404 -27.32 -33.50 46.47
C ARG A 404 -27.31 -32.35 45.46
N ALA A 405 -27.72 -31.18 45.91
CA ALA A 405 -27.50 -29.96 45.15
C ALA A 405 -26.03 -29.55 45.29
N ARG A 406 -25.35 -29.30 44.18
CA ARG A 406 -24.00 -28.72 44.16
C ARG A 406 -23.96 -27.59 43.16
N ARG A 407 -23.11 -26.60 43.42
CA ARG A 407 -22.87 -25.48 42.51
C ARG A 407 -21.41 -25.50 42.04
N TYR A 408 -21.25 -25.45 40.73
CA TYR A 408 -19.96 -25.41 40.06
C TYR A 408 -19.84 -24.06 39.34
N ALA A 409 -18.70 -23.39 39.50
CA ALA A 409 -18.43 -22.09 38.89
C ALA A 409 -16.95 -21.93 38.52
N GLY A 410 -16.67 -21.06 37.57
CA GLY A 410 -15.33 -20.69 37.15
C GLY A 410 -15.40 -19.64 36.03
N ASN A 411 -14.31 -18.91 35.82
CA ASN A 411 -14.19 -17.93 34.76
C ASN A 411 -13.30 -18.41 33.62
N VAL A 412 -13.65 -17.97 32.41
CA VAL A 412 -12.92 -18.22 31.17
C VAL A 412 -12.72 -16.90 30.45
N THR A 413 -11.50 -16.66 29.99
CA THR A 413 -11.18 -15.53 29.11
C THR A 413 -10.93 -16.07 27.72
N VAL A 414 -11.74 -15.66 26.73
CA VAL A 414 -11.49 -15.99 25.32
C VAL A 414 -10.78 -14.80 24.68
N ILE A 415 -9.66 -15.06 24.01
CA ILE A 415 -8.80 -14.04 23.46
C ILE A 415 -8.85 -14.12 21.93
N TRP A 416 -9.05 -12.96 21.30
CA TRP A 416 -8.87 -12.75 19.88
C TRP A 416 -7.71 -11.79 19.73
N ASP A 417 -6.63 -12.25 19.12
CA ASP A 417 -5.39 -11.50 19.01
C ASP A 417 -5.06 -11.24 17.54
N SER A 418 -4.86 -9.97 17.19
CA SER A 418 -4.48 -9.52 15.85
C SER A 418 -2.99 -9.71 15.56
N GLU A 419 -2.17 -9.96 16.58
CA GLU A 419 -0.74 -10.25 16.41
C GLU A 419 -0.54 -11.74 16.07
N VAL A 420 -0.29 -12.01 14.80
CA VAL A 420 -0.15 -13.37 14.22
C VAL A 420 1.26 -13.59 13.67
#